data_AF-A0A2L2ZA56-F1
#
_entry.id   AF-A0A2L2ZA56-F1
#
_cell.length_a   1.000
_cell.length_b   1.000
_cell.length_c   1.000
_cell.angle_alpha   90.00
_cell.angle_beta   90.00
_cell.angle_gamma   90.00
#
_symmetry.space_group_name_H-M   'P 1'
#
loop_
_entity.id
_entity.type
_entity.pdbx_description
1 polymer ?
#
loop_
_entity_poly.entity_id
_entity_poly.type
_entity_poly.pdbx_seq_one_letter_code
_entity_poly.pdbx_strand_id
1 'polypeptide(L)' 'EMAGFKRAYTVTGQTYSRKIDCFVVFSLASLAATVCMICLDIRLLESRKEIEEPLEKTQIGSSAMAYLRNPMRCERV' A
#
# COMPACT_ATOMS: atom_id res chain seq x y z
N GLU A 1 29.87 -9.86 12.37
CA GLU A 1 29.15 -9.27 13.52
C GLU A 1 28.77 -7.80 13.31
N MET A 2 29.65 -6.95 12.76
CA MET A 2 29.37 -5.51 12.55
C MET A 2 28.15 -5.18 11.68
N ALA A 3 27.72 -6.09 10.79
CA ALA A 3 26.58 -5.87 9.89
C ALA A 3 25.20 -6.01 10.57
N GLY A 4 25.12 -6.38 11.86
CA GLY A 4 23.85 -6.42 12.61
C GLY A 4 22.94 -7.62 12.33
N PHE A 5 23.36 -8.59 11.52
CA PHE A 5 22.59 -9.82 11.25
C PHE A 5 22.85 -10.88 12.33
N LYS A 6 21.78 -11.49 12.85
CA LYS A 6 21.85 -12.57 13.86
C LYS A 6 22.48 -13.86 13.32
N ARG A 7 22.37 -14.10 12.01
CA ARG A 7 22.84 -15.33 11.35
C ARG A 7 23.26 -15.03 9.92
N ALA A 8 24.30 -15.72 9.46
CA ALA A 8 24.68 -15.79 8.05
C ALA A 8 24.30 -17.17 7.47
N TYR A 9 24.07 -17.21 6.16
CA TYR A 9 23.89 -18.48 5.45
C TYR A 9 25.20 -19.26 5.43
N THR A 10 25.14 -20.53 5.82
CA THR A 10 26.31 -21.43 5.78
C THR A 10 26.62 -21.92 4.37
N VAL A 11 25.62 -21.94 3.48
CA VAL A 11 25.74 -22.39 2.09
C VAL A 11 25.21 -21.30 1.16
N THR A 12 26.09 -20.80 0.29
CA THR A 12 25.78 -19.83 -0.76
C THR A 12 26.58 -20.17 -2.02
N GLY A 13 26.09 -19.77 -3.19
CA GLY A 13 26.89 -19.74 -4.42
C GLY A 13 27.69 -18.44 -4.50
N GLN A 14 27.76 -17.84 -5.69
CA GLN A 14 28.28 -16.47 -5.86
C GLN A 14 27.45 -15.43 -5.10
N THR A 15 26.14 -15.68 -4.93
CA THR A 15 25.21 -14.81 -4.22
C THR A 15 24.29 -15.63 -3.30
N TYR A 16 23.49 -14.92 -2.51
CA TYR A 16 22.45 -15.55 -1.69
C TYR A 16 21.37 -16.21 -2.56
N SER A 17 20.58 -17.11 -1.97
CA SER A 17 19.49 -17.76 -2.70
C SER A 17 18.39 -16.77 -3.05
N ARG A 18 18.10 -16.59 -4.35
CA ARG A 18 17.00 -15.75 -4.85
C ARG A 18 15.61 -16.20 -4.37
N LYS A 19 15.50 -17.38 -3.76
CA LYS A 19 14.28 -17.80 -3.05
C LYS A 19 13.89 -16.83 -1.94
N ILE A 20 14.86 -16.16 -1.31
CA ILE A 20 14.62 -15.13 -0.29
C ILE A 20 13.85 -13.96 -0.90
N ASP A 21 14.21 -13.54 -2.11
CA ASP A 21 13.54 -12.44 -2.82
C ASP A 21 12.06 -12.79 -3.06
N CYS A 22 11.77 -14.04 -3.47
CA CYS A 22 10.40 -14.51 -3.64
C CYS A 22 9.57 -14.38 -2.36
N PHE A 23 10.12 -14.76 -1.20
CA PHE A 23 9.42 -14.64 0.08
C PHE A 23 9.16 -13.19 0.47
N VAL A 24 10.12 -12.29 0.24
CA VAL A 24 9.96 -10.86 0.52
C VAL A 24 8.86 -10.27 -0.37
N VAL A 25 8.93 -10.51 -1.68
CA VAL A 25 7.94 -10.00 -2.64
C VAL A 25 6.54 -10.57 -2.34
N PHE A 26 6.44 -11.86 -2.03
CA PHE A 26 5.15 -12.48 -1.71
C PHE A 26 4.52 -11.88 -0.44
N SER A 27 5.32 -11.60 0.57
CA SER A 27 4.84 -10.96 1.81
C SER A 27 4.30 -9.56 1.53
N LEU A 28 4.98 -8.78 0.69
CA LEU A 28 4.51 -7.46 0.26
C LEU A 28 3.24 -7.54 -0.60
N ALA A 29 3.18 -8.49 -1.53
CA ALA A 29 2.01 -8.70 -2.38
C ALA A 29 0.77 -9.09 -1.57
N SER A 30 0.95 -9.95 -0.57
CA SER A 30 -0.14 -10.33 0.35
C SER A 30 -0.67 -9.11 1.13
N LEU A 31 0.22 -8.26 1.64
CA LEU A 31 -0.19 -7.02 2.31
C LEU A 31 -0.92 -6.09 1.35
N ALA A 32 -0.37 -5.89 0.15
CA ALA A 32 -0.98 -5.04 -0.88
C ALA A 32 -2.40 -5.52 -1.24
N ALA A 33 -2.60 -6.82 -1.42
CA ALA A 33 -3.92 -7.38 -1.73
C ALA A 33 -4.97 -7.03 -0.66
N THR A 34 -4.60 -7.09 0.62
CA THR A 34 -5.47 -6.70 1.74
C THR A 34 -5.80 -5.21 1.70
N VAL A 35 -4.79 -4.35 1.51
CA VAL A 35 -4.99 -2.91 1.50
C VAL A 35 -5.81 -2.45 0.28
N CYS A 36 -5.53 -2.99 -0.92
CA CYS A 36 -6.29 -2.66 -2.13
C CYS A 36 -7.78 -3.02 -1.98
N MET A 37 -8.13 -4.13 -1.33
CA MET A 37 -9.53 -4.48 -1.07
C MET A 37 -10.20 -3.51 -0.10
N ILE A 38 -9.53 -3.14 1.01
CA ILE A 38 -10.05 -2.14 1.95
C ILE A 38 -10.28 -0.81 1.24
N CYS A 39 -9.31 -0.35 0.44
CA CYS A 39 -9.42 0.91 -0.30
C CYS A 39 -10.53 0.87 -1.35
N LEU A 40 -10.76 -0.28 -2.00
CA LEU A 40 -11.88 -0.45 -2.92
C LEU A 40 -13.23 -0.32 -2.21
N ASP A 41 -13.38 -0.97 -1.05
CA ASP A 41 -14.60 -0.88 -0.25
C ASP A 41 -14.86 0.56 0.23
N ILE A 42 -13.82 1.26 0.69
CA ILE A 42 -13.95 2.68 1.08
C ILE A 42 -14.42 3.54 -0.11
N ARG A 43 -13.86 3.33 -1.31
CA ARG A 43 -14.28 4.06 -2.52
C ARG A 43 -15.76 3.80 -2.85
N LEU A 44 -16.22 2.56 -2.69
CA LEU A 44 -17.63 2.21 -2.89
C LEU A 44 -18.52 2.85 -1.82
N LEU A 45 -18.10 2.87 -0.56
CA LEU A 45 -18.85 3.51 0.52
C LEU A 45 -18.91 5.04 0.36
N GLU A 46 -17.86 5.67 -0.15
CA GLU A 46 -17.85 7.09 -0.49
C GLU A 46 -18.81 7.42 -1.63
N SER A 47 -18.92 6.53 -2.63
CA SER A 47 -19.95 6.67 -3.68
C SER A 47 -21.38 6.65 -3.14
N ARG A 48 -21.60 5.94 -2.02
CA ARG A 48 -22.89 5.88 -1.29
C ARG A 48 -23.04 6.99 -0.25
N LYS A 49 -22.02 7.81 -0.04
CA LYS A 49 -21.96 8.89 0.97
C LYS A 49 -22.11 8.37 2.40
N GLU A 50 -21.68 7.13 2.66
CA GLU A 50 -21.73 6.53 4.00
C GLU A 50 -20.46 6.86 4.80
N ILE A 51 -19.30 6.81 4.14
CA ILE A 51 -17.97 7.09 4.71
C ILE A 51 -17.19 7.92 3.69
N GLU A 52 -16.29 8.80 4.14
CA GLU A 52 -15.40 9.58 3.28
C GLU A 52 -13.96 9.53 3.81
N GLU A 53 -12.98 9.64 2.91
CA GLU A 53 -11.60 9.80 3.34
C GLU A 53 -11.31 11.19 3.99
N PRO A 54 -10.29 11.31 4.85
CA PRO A 54 -9.96 12.58 5.49
C PRO A 54 -9.64 13.69 4.48
N LEU A 55 -10.24 14.87 4.68
CA LEU A 55 -10.02 16.06 3.86
C LEU A 55 -9.06 17.04 4.55
N GLU A 56 -8.01 17.46 3.85
CA GLU A 56 -7.12 18.52 4.35
C GLU A 56 -7.73 19.91 4.13
N LYS A 57 -7.37 20.86 5.00
CA LYS A 57 -7.91 22.23 4.98
C LYS A 57 -7.72 22.96 3.65
N THR A 58 -6.66 22.63 2.91
CA THR A 58 -6.32 23.24 1.61
C THR A 58 -6.58 22.32 0.42
N GLN A 59 -7.20 21.16 0.64
CA GLN A 59 -7.40 20.16 -0.41
C GLN A 59 -8.52 20.58 -1.37
N ILE A 60 -8.20 20.62 -2.67
CA ILE A 60 -9.15 20.87 -3.75
C ILE A 60 -9.50 19.51 -4.38
N GLY A 61 -10.77 19.11 -4.31
CA GLY A 61 -11.22 17.83 -4.88
C GLY A 61 -11.37 17.86 -6.41
N SER A 62 -11.76 19.00 -6.98
CA SER A 62 -11.78 19.25 -8.42
C SER A 62 -11.54 20.72 -8.74
N SER A 63 -10.83 20.99 -9.83
CA SER A 63 -10.57 22.35 -10.30
C SER A 63 -11.83 23.06 -10.81
N ALA A 64 -12.85 22.31 -11.24
CA ALA A 64 -14.07 22.86 -11.83
C ALA A 64 -15.31 22.75 -10.91
N MET A 65 -15.24 21.94 -9.85
CA MET A 65 -16.40 21.61 -9.01
C MET A 65 -16.05 21.78 -7.52
N ALA A 66 -16.53 22.88 -6.91
CA ALA A 66 -16.18 23.24 -5.53
C ALA A 66 -16.69 22.26 -4.46
N TYR A 67 -17.76 21.51 -4.75
CA TYR A 67 -18.33 20.53 -3.83
C TYR A 67 -17.81 19.11 -4.04
N LEU A 68 -17.05 18.86 -5.12
CA LEU A 68 -16.61 17.50 -5.44
C LEU A 68 -15.51 17.07 -4.48
N ARG A 69 -15.69 15.88 -3.92
CA ARG A 69 -14.71 15.20 -3.07
C ARG A 69 -14.47 13.83 -3.69
N ASN A 70 -13.19 13.45 -3.76
CA ASN A 70 -12.74 12.23 -4.41
C ASN A 70 -11.93 11.42 -3.41
N PRO A 71 -12.09 10.08 -3.37
CA PRO A 71 -11.31 9.17 -2.55
C PRO A 71 -9.89 8.96 -3.10
N MET A 72 -9.15 10.05 -3.34
CA MET A 72 -7.88 10.06 -4.08
C MET A 72 -6.77 9.28 -3.37
N ARG A 73 -6.78 9.25 -2.03
CA ARG A 73 -5.78 8.48 -1.28
C ARG A 73 -6.03 7.00 -1.46
N CYS A 74 -7.29 6.58 -1.34
CA CYS A 74 -7.68 5.18 -1.58
C CYS A 74 -7.50 4.76 -3.04
N GLU A 75 -7.57 5.69 -3.99
CA GLU A 75 -7.30 5.41 -5.42
C GLU A 75 -5.82 5.24 -5.75
N ARG A 76 -4.93 5.86 -4.97
CA ARG A 76 -3.48 5.74 -5.15
C ARG A 76 -2.94 4.39 -4.68
N VAL A 77 -3.60 3.80 -3.70
CA VAL A 77 -3.21 2.56 -3.01
C VAL A 77 -3.64 1.34 -3.82
#